data_AF-A0A8T9CD59-F1
#
_entry.id   AF-A0A8T9CD59-F1
#
_cell.length_a   1.000
_cell.length_b   1.000
_cell.length_c   1.000
_cell.angle_alpha   90.00
_cell.angle_beta   90.00
_cell.angle_gamma   90.00
#
_symmetry.space_group_name_H-M   'P 1'
#
loop_
_entity.id
_entity.type
_entity.pdbx_description
1 polymer ?
#
loop_
_entity_poly.entity_id
_entity_poly.type
_entity_poly.pdbx_seq_one_letter_code
_entity_poly.pdbx_strand_id
1 'polypeptide(L)'
;MQESQDLPESIKKLQHSLNPYVKQRQETAHIRRVLAARLDSSVYPDGQSIPRPLSLIEASCSIETTPHGIRGLQKEYLRCARTNIEARREYAQVSKIHQAQREDSASVPRGDATTDPLETFLDLVKKQQKHEVLCIVQDYIDNLNQKPTAATEYLDPKEVLKNVESLPQVPPEVLNGSGGHQRSGGVDLKDLVDRLEKSVLRAKLLLKREQKLLMKVKLEQGRPHVSEAGKLQALGTTRNELINWIETELSQAGESSPEIEDGHMILSPGKRRTESVETQLASIRRQYLRYTKARQLLVMAAAGRLEPQSETTSDEDSDLPVIVSESGGADSVSHIMYPYLEYLVAISNEQKAVIQQKSHLTINLAKQLKESSQSLERLAHESHLLPVHPMPTNSSHRKGPESSLSFADEISKHEKPDSSRGARAWVYASELASNLSKEAILEKLEEGSMAIDESRQTILELKRLLGDDKEDDGSEQREPSNQRDAPKSSDIWSILDGSLGVINQDGGTIV
;
A
#
# COMPACT_ATOMS: atom_id res chain seq x y z
N MET A 1 59.21 -22.28 21.60
CA MET A 1 57.79 -22.29 21.18
C MET A 1 57.76 -22.87 19.78
N GLN A 2 57.59 -24.18 19.67
CA GLN A 2 57.72 -24.90 18.40
C GLN A 2 56.72 -26.06 18.40
N GLU A 3 55.44 -25.69 18.48
CA GLU A 3 54.29 -26.60 18.31
C GLU A 3 53.18 -25.78 17.64
N SER A 4 53.24 -25.63 16.32
CA SER A 4 52.15 -24.99 15.57
C SER A 4 51.97 -25.55 14.15
N GLN A 5 52.64 -26.66 13.81
CA GLN A 5 52.53 -27.20 12.45
C GLN A 5 51.24 -27.98 12.21
N ASP A 6 50.62 -28.58 13.24
CA ASP A 6 49.48 -29.50 13.06
C ASP A 6 48.09 -28.96 13.44
N LEU A 7 47.88 -27.64 13.54
CA LEU A 7 46.54 -27.10 13.81
C LEU A 7 45.71 -26.87 12.52
N PRO A 8 44.38 -27.15 12.54
CA PRO A 8 43.44 -26.87 11.46
C PRO A 8 43.53 -25.43 10.94
N GLU A 9 43.32 -25.23 9.64
CA GLU A 9 43.43 -23.91 8.97
C GLU A 9 42.52 -22.84 9.59
N SER A 10 41.36 -23.22 10.13
CA SER A 10 40.44 -22.33 10.84
C SER A 10 41.07 -21.75 12.11
N ILE A 11 41.83 -22.55 12.85
CA ILE A 11 42.53 -22.13 14.07
C ILE A 11 43.74 -21.28 13.73
N LYS A 12 44.43 -21.55 12.62
CA LYS A 12 45.53 -20.70 12.12
C LYS A 12 45.02 -19.30 11.72
N LYS A 13 43.87 -19.21 11.04
CA LYS A 13 43.21 -17.93 10.71
C LYS A 13 42.77 -17.17 11.97
N LEU A 14 42.19 -17.86 12.95
CA LEU A 14 41.82 -17.28 14.24
C LEU A 14 43.06 -16.80 15.02
N GLN A 15 44.14 -17.57 15.02
CA GLN A 15 45.38 -17.19 15.69
C GLN A 15 46.03 -15.99 15.00
N HIS A 16 45.96 -15.89 13.67
CA HIS A 16 46.42 -14.70 12.95
C HIS A 16 45.57 -13.46 13.25
N SER A 17 44.24 -13.59 13.38
CA SER A 17 43.39 -12.45 13.75
C SER A 17 43.54 -12.04 15.22
N LEU A 18 43.86 -12.99 16.11
CA LEU A 18 44.05 -12.74 17.53
C LEU A 18 45.50 -12.34 17.89
N ASN A 19 46.51 -12.68 17.09
CA ASN A 19 47.91 -12.35 17.32
C ASN A 19 48.18 -10.85 17.62
N PRO A 20 47.52 -9.88 16.96
CA PRO A 20 47.65 -8.47 17.31
C PRO A 20 47.19 -8.13 18.74
N TYR A 21 46.22 -8.90 19.26
CA TYR A 21 45.54 -8.68 20.54
C TYR A 21 46.08 -9.58 21.67
N VAL A 22 46.74 -10.69 21.35
CA VAL A 22 47.39 -11.59 22.31
C VAL A 22 48.80 -11.07 22.61
N LYS A 23 48.92 -10.33 23.72
CA LYS A 23 50.19 -9.77 24.20
C LYS A 23 50.89 -10.70 25.19
N GLN A 24 52.22 -10.62 25.29
CA GLN A 24 52.98 -11.44 26.23
C GLN A 24 52.60 -11.08 27.68
N ARG A 25 52.72 -12.03 28.62
CA ARG A 25 52.38 -11.81 30.04
C ARG A 25 53.09 -10.60 30.67
N GLN A 26 54.30 -10.30 30.21
CA GLN A 26 55.07 -9.15 30.67
C GLN A 26 54.55 -7.83 30.09
N GLU A 27 54.22 -7.80 28.80
CA GLU A 27 53.61 -6.65 28.13
C GLU A 27 52.24 -6.33 28.72
N THR A 28 51.40 -7.34 28.96
CA THR A 28 50.10 -7.16 29.61
C THR A 28 50.25 -6.65 31.04
N ALA A 29 51.22 -7.14 31.82
CA ALA A 29 51.51 -6.60 33.15
C ALA A 29 52.05 -5.16 33.12
N HIS A 30 52.79 -4.78 32.08
CA HIS A 30 53.26 -3.41 31.86
C HIS A 30 52.10 -2.49 31.46
N ILE A 31 51.27 -2.89 30.50
CA ILE A 31 50.07 -2.17 30.07
C ILE A 31 49.12 -1.97 31.26
N ARG A 32 48.88 -3.01 32.08
CA ARG A 32 48.06 -2.90 33.29
C ARG A 32 48.62 -1.88 34.29
N ARG A 33 49.95 -1.84 34.48
CA ARG A 33 50.60 -0.84 35.35
C ARG A 33 50.47 0.58 34.80
N VAL A 34 50.67 0.76 33.49
CA VAL A 34 50.51 2.07 32.83
C VAL A 34 49.06 2.56 32.88
N LEU A 35 48.11 1.66 32.65
CA LEU A 35 46.68 1.98 32.75
C LEU A 35 46.28 2.28 34.19
N ALA A 36 46.74 1.51 35.18
CA ALA A 36 46.50 1.80 36.59
C ALA A 36 47.04 3.18 36.96
N ALA A 37 48.30 3.49 36.63
CA ALA A 37 48.89 4.80 36.91
C ALA A 37 48.15 5.95 36.21
N ARG A 38 47.67 5.75 34.97
CA ARG A 38 46.85 6.75 34.27
C ARG A 38 45.47 6.93 34.90
N LEU A 39 44.83 5.84 35.29
CA LEU A 39 43.54 5.90 35.95
C LEU A 39 43.66 6.60 37.29
N ASP A 40 44.67 6.26 38.10
CA ASP A 40 44.98 6.94 39.36
C ASP A 40 45.16 8.46 39.14
N SER A 41 45.91 8.85 38.10
CA SER A 41 46.09 10.28 37.75
C SER A 41 44.83 10.99 37.25
N SER A 42 43.87 10.26 36.68
CA SER A 42 42.64 10.82 36.09
C SER A 42 41.46 10.90 37.06
N VAL A 43 41.45 10.04 38.08
CA VAL A 43 40.37 9.95 39.06
C VAL A 43 40.65 10.88 40.25
N TYR A 44 41.92 11.10 40.63
CA TYR A 44 42.29 12.04 41.70
C TYR A 44 43.59 12.81 41.38
N PRO A 45 43.54 14.12 41.09
CA PRO A 45 44.76 14.93 40.90
C PRO A 45 45.57 15.14 42.20
N ASP A 46 45.00 14.85 43.37
CA ASP A 46 45.58 15.15 44.69
C ASP A 46 46.23 13.95 45.42
N GLY A 47 46.54 12.86 44.71
CA GLY A 47 47.49 11.84 45.20
C GLY A 47 47.01 10.86 46.27
N GLN A 48 45.70 10.67 46.45
CA GLN A 48 45.17 9.60 47.32
C GLN A 48 44.84 8.32 46.54
N SER A 49 45.49 7.23 46.93
CA SER A 49 45.32 5.90 46.34
C SER A 49 43.93 5.32 46.60
N ILE A 50 43.35 4.67 45.59
CA ILE A 50 42.00 4.11 45.60
C ILE A 50 41.91 2.94 46.62
N PRO A 51 41.01 2.98 47.62
CA PRO A 51 40.77 1.84 48.52
C PRO A 51 39.64 0.89 48.06
N ARG A 52 38.97 1.15 46.91
CA ARG A 52 37.81 0.38 46.43
C ARG A 52 37.93 -0.08 44.97
N PRO A 53 37.40 -1.27 44.61
CA PRO A 53 37.39 -1.71 43.21
C PRO A 53 36.54 -0.76 42.34
N LEU A 54 37.05 -0.44 41.15
CA LEU A 54 36.46 0.47 40.15
C LEU A 54 35.01 0.12 39.73
N SER A 55 34.52 -1.07 40.09
CA SER A 55 33.16 -1.55 39.82
C SER A 55 32.08 -0.89 40.69
N LEU A 56 32.45 -0.12 41.71
CA LEU A 56 31.52 0.49 42.67
C LEU A 56 31.57 2.03 42.67
N ILE A 57 32.18 2.65 41.67
CA ILE A 57 32.21 4.11 41.54
C ILE A 57 30.88 4.56 40.94
N GLU A 58 30.13 5.33 41.72
CA GLU A 58 28.88 5.95 41.31
C GLU A 58 29.16 6.94 40.16
N ALA A 59 28.37 6.89 39.09
CA ALA A 59 28.56 7.69 37.86
C ALA A 59 28.27 9.20 38.03
N SER A 60 28.50 9.74 39.23
CA SER A 60 28.36 11.14 39.61
C SER A 60 29.67 11.92 39.50
N CYS A 61 30.78 11.29 39.12
CA CYS A 61 32.04 11.99 38.84
C CYS A 61 31.85 12.97 37.67
N SER A 62 31.80 14.26 38.01
CA SER A 62 31.84 15.35 37.05
C SER A 62 33.19 15.34 36.32
N ILE A 63 33.18 14.98 35.03
CA ILE A 63 34.37 15.01 34.16
C ILE A 63 34.61 16.46 33.70
N GLU A 64 34.84 17.36 34.64
CA GLU A 64 35.05 18.80 34.35
C GLU A 64 36.46 19.10 33.84
N THR A 65 37.47 18.36 34.27
CA THR A 65 38.83 18.56 33.79
C THR A 65 39.09 17.71 32.54
N THR A 66 39.36 18.38 31.43
CA THR A 66 39.91 17.73 30.23
C THR A 66 41.32 17.24 30.55
N PRO A 67 41.60 15.92 30.55
CA PRO A 67 42.97 15.46 30.72
C PRO A 67 43.78 16.00 29.54
N HIS A 68 44.78 16.84 29.83
CA HIS A 68 45.64 17.40 28.82
C HIS A 68 46.44 16.25 28.18
N GLY A 69 46.16 15.95 26.91
CA GLY A 69 46.84 14.88 26.15
C GLY A 69 45.94 13.88 25.42
N ILE A 70 44.61 14.00 25.48
CA ILE A 70 43.70 13.13 24.72
C ILE A 70 43.55 13.63 23.28
N ARG A 71 44.06 12.86 22.30
CA ARG A 71 44.02 13.18 20.86
C ARG A 71 43.30 12.07 20.08
N GLY A 72 42.61 12.44 18.99
CA GLY A 72 41.93 11.50 18.09
C GLY A 72 40.57 11.02 18.62
N LEU A 73 40.19 9.78 18.30
CA LEU A 73 38.87 9.17 18.54
C LEU A 73 38.41 9.27 20.01
N GLN A 74 39.32 9.17 20.96
CA GLN A 74 39.00 9.27 22.38
C GLN A 74 38.48 10.67 22.75
N LYS A 75 38.98 11.74 22.10
CA LYS A 75 38.50 13.11 22.31
C LYS A 75 37.08 13.28 21.77
N GLU A 76 36.81 12.71 20.60
CA GLU A 76 35.48 12.73 20.00
C GLU A 76 34.47 11.93 20.82
N TYR A 77 34.86 10.75 21.30
CA TYR A 77 34.04 9.95 22.20
C TYR A 77 33.69 10.72 23.48
N LEU A 78 34.67 11.37 24.12
CA LEU A 78 34.41 12.17 25.31
C LEU A 78 33.53 13.39 25.01
N ARG A 79 33.68 14.01 23.84
CA ARG A 79 32.77 15.08 23.38
C ARG A 79 31.34 14.55 23.24
N CYS A 80 31.15 13.44 22.53
CA CYS A 80 29.84 12.81 22.36
C CYS A 80 29.21 12.35 23.67
N ALA A 81 30.00 11.81 24.60
CA ALA A 81 29.53 11.41 25.91
C ALA A 81 29.05 12.63 26.73
N ARG A 82 29.79 13.74 26.68
CA ARG A 82 29.39 15.00 27.35
C ARG A 82 28.11 15.57 26.75
N THR A 83 28.02 15.67 25.42
CA THR A 83 26.80 16.16 24.76
C THR A 83 25.61 15.24 25.02
N ASN A 84 25.83 13.93 25.17
CA ASN A 84 24.76 13.00 25.56
C ASN A 84 24.28 13.24 26.99
N ILE A 85 25.21 13.46 27.93
CA ILE A 85 24.87 13.78 29.32
C ILE A 85 24.11 15.12 29.40
N GLU A 86 24.53 16.11 28.63
CA GLU A 86 23.85 17.41 28.51
C GLU A 86 22.44 17.26 27.93
N ALA A 87 22.28 16.57 26.80
CA ALA A 87 20.99 16.30 26.20
C ALA A 87 20.04 15.53 27.14
N ARG A 88 20.55 14.59 27.94
CA ARG A 88 19.77 13.89 28.97
C ARG A 88 19.30 14.82 30.07
N ARG A 89 20.14 15.77 30.50
CA ARG A 89 19.78 16.77 31.50
C ARG A 89 18.73 17.73 30.96
N GLU A 90 18.89 18.22 29.74
CA GLU A 90 17.90 19.08 29.07
C GLU A 90 16.56 18.36 28.91
N TYR A 91 16.56 17.11 28.44
CA TYR A 91 15.35 16.30 28.34
C TYR A 91 14.67 16.15 29.71
N ALA A 92 15.43 15.86 30.77
CA ALA A 92 14.88 15.74 32.12
C ALA A 92 14.32 17.07 32.65
N GLN A 93 14.88 18.21 32.25
CA GLN A 93 14.34 19.53 32.58
C GLN A 93 13.04 19.79 31.82
N VAL A 94 13.03 19.58 30.51
CA VAL A 94 11.85 19.74 29.64
C VAL A 94 10.72 18.81 30.08
N SER A 95 11.02 17.56 30.43
CA SER A 95 10.01 16.62 30.94
C SER A 95 9.38 17.09 32.25
N LYS A 96 10.18 17.69 33.15
CA LYS A 96 9.67 18.25 34.41
C LYS A 96 8.79 19.48 34.16
N ILE A 97 9.15 20.34 33.20
CA ILE A 97 8.33 21.49 32.79
C ILE A 97 6.99 21.03 32.22
N HIS A 98 6.99 20.02 31.34
CA HIS A 98 5.75 19.46 30.81
C HIS A 98 4.88 18.77 31.87
N GLN A 99 5.48 18.12 32.86
CA GLN A 99 4.74 17.55 33.99
C GLN A 99 4.10 18.65 34.85
N ALA A 100 4.85 19.71 35.17
CA ALA A 100 4.31 20.85 35.93
C ALA A 100 3.19 21.59 35.18
N GLN A 101 3.33 21.83 33.87
CA GLN A 101 2.28 22.46 33.05
C GLN A 101 1.02 21.59 32.91
N ARG A 102 1.17 20.26 32.94
CA ARG A 102 0.04 19.32 32.94
C ARG A 102 -0.72 19.34 34.26
N GLU A 103 -0.05 19.58 35.38
CA GLU A 103 -0.67 19.72 36.70
C GLU A 103 -1.39 21.07 36.85
N ASP A 104 -0.84 22.17 36.32
CA ASP A 104 -1.49 23.49 36.35
C ASP A 104 -2.73 23.59 35.43
N SER A 105 -2.79 22.79 34.37
CA SER A 105 -3.94 22.72 33.45
C SER A 105 -5.02 21.72 33.87
N ALA A 106 -4.84 20.99 34.98
CA ALA A 106 -5.77 20.00 35.52
C ALA A 106 -6.89 20.59 36.41
N SER A 107 -7.16 21.89 36.34
CA SER A 107 -8.26 22.56 37.08
C SER A 107 -9.61 22.56 36.34
N VAL A 108 -9.72 21.92 35.17
CA VAL A 108 -11.00 21.68 34.48
C VAL A 108 -11.65 20.43 35.09
N PRO A 109 -12.96 20.44 35.44
CA PRO A 109 -13.57 19.35 36.18
C PRO A 109 -13.47 18.07 35.37
N ARG A 110 -12.83 17.07 35.99
CA ARG A 110 -12.75 15.68 35.55
C ARG A 110 -14.18 15.16 35.40
N GLY A 111 -14.68 15.16 34.16
CA GLY A 111 -15.76 14.28 33.79
C GLY A 111 -15.22 12.86 33.87
N ASP A 112 -15.92 12.01 34.62
CA ASP A 112 -15.70 10.57 34.66
C ASP A 112 -15.67 10.01 33.24
N ALA A 113 -14.47 9.74 32.75
CA ALA A 113 -14.26 8.86 31.64
C ALA A 113 -13.03 8.03 32.00
N THR A 114 -13.31 6.83 32.49
CA THR A 114 -12.45 5.66 32.43
C THR A 114 -12.13 5.40 30.95
N THR A 115 -11.37 6.29 30.32
CA THR A 115 -10.73 6.00 29.04
C THR A 115 -9.57 5.10 29.38
N ASP A 116 -9.63 3.88 28.86
CA ASP A 116 -8.59 2.90 29.09
C ASP A 116 -7.24 3.52 28.69
N PRO A 117 -6.16 3.30 29.46
CA PRO A 117 -4.84 3.86 29.14
C PRO A 117 -4.39 3.45 27.73
N LEU A 118 -4.89 2.33 27.23
CA LEU A 118 -4.69 1.86 25.87
C LEU A 118 -5.39 2.74 24.82
N GLU A 119 -6.60 3.22 25.08
CA GLU A 119 -7.33 4.12 24.18
C GLU A 119 -6.64 5.48 24.08
N THR A 120 -6.18 6.02 25.22
CA THR A 120 -5.39 7.26 25.23
C THR A 120 -4.05 7.12 24.50
N PHE A 121 -3.40 5.95 24.61
CA PHE A 121 -2.17 5.64 23.87
C PHE A 121 -2.45 5.50 22.36
N LEU A 122 -3.51 4.80 21.96
CA LEU A 122 -3.91 4.69 20.55
C LEU A 122 -4.22 6.05 19.95
N ASP A 123 -4.90 6.92 20.70
CA ASP A 123 -5.19 8.27 20.24
C ASP A 123 -3.93 9.15 20.13
N LEU A 124 -2.97 8.97 21.03
CA LEU A 124 -1.67 9.63 20.94
C LEU A 124 -0.89 9.15 19.72
N VAL A 125 -0.86 7.84 19.44
CA VAL A 125 -0.22 7.26 18.25
C VAL A 125 -0.90 7.75 16.97
N LYS A 126 -2.24 7.78 16.92
CA LYS A 126 -2.98 8.34 15.77
C LYS A 126 -2.64 9.82 15.57
N LYS A 127 -2.51 10.60 16.64
CA LYS A 127 -2.12 12.01 16.58
C LYS A 127 -0.67 12.18 16.10
N GLN A 128 0.25 11.34 16.56
CA GLN A 128 1.63 11.32 16.08
C GLN A 128 1.70 10.98 14.58
N GLN A 129 0.99 9.95 14.13
CA GLN A 129 0.92 9.61 12.70
C GLN A 129 0.36 10.76 11.86
N LYS A 130 -0.71 11.42 12.33
CA LYS A 130 -1.26 12.61 11.64
C LYS A 130 -0.25 13.75 11.60
N HIS A 131 0.49 13.97 12.68
CA HIS A 131 1.51 15.01 12.74
C HIS A 131 2.66 14.72 11.78
N GLU A 132 3.15 13.47 11.73
CA GLU A 132 4.18 13.04 10.75
C GLU A 132 3.72 13.25 9.32
N VAL A 133 2.48 12.88 8.99
CA VAL A 133 1.90 13.10 7.66
C VAL A 133 1.83 14.60 7.33
N LEU A 134 1.43 15.43 8.29
CA LEU A 134 1.39 16.88 8.10
C LEU A 134 2.77 17.50 7.94
N CYS A 135 3.78 17.03 8.69
CA CYS A 135 5.17 17.45 8.51
C CYS A 135 5.66 17.08 7.12
N ILE A 136 5.39 15.86 6.64
CA ILE A 136 5.75 15.45 5.28
C ILE A 136 5.07 16.34 4.24
N VAL A 137 3.77 16.62 4.38
CA VAL A 137 3.05 17.52 3.46
C VAL A 137 3.62 18.92 3.50
N GLN A 138 3.94 19.45 4.68
CA GLN A 138 4.58 20.76 4.85
C GLN A 138 5.97 20.78 4.17
N ASP A 139 6.79 19.75 4.38
CA ASP A 139 8.10 19.61 3.74
C ASP A 139 7.97 19.56 2.22
N TYR A 140 6.95 18.87 1.68
CA TYR A 140 6.68 18.88 0.25
C TYR A 140 6.22 20.26 -0.23
N ILE A 141 5.34 20.94 0.50
CA ILE A 141 4.92 22.30 0.16
C ILE A 141 6.13 23.25 0.16
N ASP A 142 6.99 23.16 1.16
CA ASP A 142 8.19 23.98 1.26
C ASP A 142 9.20 23.65 0.16
N ASN A 143 9.37 22.37 -0.19
CA ASN A 143 10.16 21.95 -1.35
C ASN A 143 9.56 22.42 -2.68
N LEU A 144 8.23 22.47 -2.80
CA LEU A 144 7.57 23.04 -3.98
C LEU A 144 7.78 24.55 -4.03
N ASN A 145 7.67 25.26 -2.91
CA ASN A 145 7.91 26.70 -2.82
C ASN A 145 9.36 27.09 -3.12
N GLN A 146 10.32 26.19 -2.84
CA GLN A 146 11.73 26.39 -3.20
C GLN A 146 12.02 26.17 -4.70
N LYS A 147 11.10 25.54 -5.46
CA LYS A 147 11.27 25.37 -6.90
C LYS A 147 10.86 26.65 -7.64
N PRO A 148 11.69 27.16 -8.57
CA PRO A 148 11.40 28.40 -9.28
C PRO A 148 10.09 28.33 -10.10
N THR A 149 9.61 27.12 -10.43
CA THR A 149 8.35 26.89 -11.16
C THR A 149 7.08 27.17 -10.33
N ALA A 150 7.18 27.22 -9.00
CA ALA A 150 6.05 27.53 -8.12
C ALA A 150 5.90 29.03 -7.81
N ALA A 151 6.89 29.86 -8.18
CA ALA A 151 6.75 31.31 -8.11
C ALA A 151 5.68 31.75 -9.11
N THR A 152 4.73 32.58 -8.67
CA THR A 152 3.66 33.13 -9.52
C THR A 152 4.18 33.90 -10.74
N GLU A 153 5.44 34.33 -10.67
CA GLU A 153 6.15 35.08 -11.72
C GLU A 153 6.75 34.17 -12.81
N TYR A 154 6.97 32.88 -12.53
CA TYR A 154 7.57 31.94 -13.49
C TYR A 154 6.63 31.55 -14.64
N LEU A 155 5.32 31.67 -14.42
CA LEU A 155 4.29 31.49 -15.45
C LEU A 155 3.80 32.81 -16.05
N ASP A 156 4.38 33.97 -15.67
CA ASP A 156 4.05 35.21 -16.35
C ASP A 156 4.70 35.19 -17.75
N PRO A 157 3.90 35.14 -18.83
CA PRO A 157 4.43 35.10 -20.19
C PRO A 157 5.34 36.29 -20.50
N LYS A 158 5.23 37.41 -19.77
CA LYS A 158 6.07 38.60 -19.98
C LYS A 158 7.50 38.43 -19.46
N GLU A 159 7.70 37.68 -18.37
CA GLU A 159 9.01 37.39 -17.78
C GLU A 159 9.71 36.25 -18.54
N VAL A 160 8.95 35.24 -18.98
CA VAL A 160 9.47 34.09 -19.77
C VAL A 160 9.86 34.51 -21.19
N LEU A 161 9.15 35.47 -21.80
CA LEU A 161 9.41 35.95 -23.16
C LEU A 161 10.41 37.12 -23.24
N LYS A 162 10.91 37.62 -22.10
CA LYS A 162 11.87 38.75 -22.05
C LYS A 162 13.21 38.42 -22.71
N ASN A 163 13.60 37.14 -22.73
CA ASN A 163 14.89 36.67 -23.25
C ASN A 163 14.80 36.08 -24.67
N VAL A 164 13.64 36.17 -25.34
CA VAL A 164 13.45 35.66 -26.69
C VAL A 164 13.18 36.84 -27.63
N GLU A 165 14.23 37.39 -28.21
CA GLU A 165 14.12 38.41 -29.26
C GLU A 165 13.43 37.82 -30.49
N SER A 166 12.22 38.33 -30.77
CA SER A 166 11.41 38.16 -31.98
C SER A 166 10.87 36.76 -32.29
N LEU A 167 9.67 36.45 -31.79
CA LEU A 167 8.77 35.48 -32.42
C LEU A 167 7.67 36.22 -33.23
N PRO A 168 7.19 35.63 -34.35
CA PRO A 168 6.05 36.16 -35.07
C PRO A 168 4.80 36.16 -34.18
N GLN A 169 4.05 37.27 -34.18
CA GLN A 169 2.82 37.41 -33.40
C GLN A 169 1.85 36.28 -33.76
N VAL A 170 1.53 35.46 -32.76
CA VAL A 170 0.48 34.44 -32.88
C VAL A 170 -0.86 35.17 -32.98
N PRO A 171 -1.75 34.78 -33.92
CA PRO A 171 -3.06 35.41 -34.07
C PRO A 171 -3.86 35.34 -32.76
N PRO A 172 -4.57 36.42 -32.38
CA PRO A 172 -5.31 36.51 -31.13
C PRO A 172 -6.41 35.45 -31.01
N GLU A 173 -6.81 34.79 -32.09
CA GLU A 173 -7.78 33.69 -32.08
C GLU A 173 -7.27 32.43 -31.36
N VAL A 174 -5.95 32.18 -31.31
CA VAL A 174 -5.39 31.00 -30.61
C VAL A 174 -5.31 31.22 -29.10
N LEU A 175 -5.11 32.46 -28.65
CA LEU A 175 -5.15 32.83 -27.24
C LEU A 175 -6.59 32.99 -26.73
N ASN A 176 -7.53 33.34 -27.62
CA ASN A 176 -8.95 33.50 -27.31
C ASN A 176 -9.80 32.25 -27.65
N GLY A 177 -9.22 31.20 -28.21
CA GLY A 177 -9.89 29.91 -28.49
C GLY A 177 -10.27 29.12 -27.22
N SER A 178 -9.76 29.54 -26.06
CA SER A 178 -10.26 29.10 -24.74
C SER A 178 -10.84 30.27 -23.92
N GLY A 179 -11.01 31.43 -24.55
CA GLY A 179 -11.54 32.68 -23.99
C GLY A 179 -13.02 32.84 -24.29
N GLY A 180 -13.81 31.83 -23.94
CA GLY A 180 -15.25 31.84 -24.14
C GLY A 180 -16.03 31.43 -22.91
N HIS A 181 -15.54 31.68 -21.69
CA HIS A 181 -16.32 31.80 -20.45
C HIS A 181 -15.42 32.37 -19.33
N GLN A 182 -14.97 33.62 -19.46
CA GLN A 182 -14.80 34.44 -18.26
C GLN A 182 -16.13 35.13 -17.98
N ARG A 183 -16.93 34.53 -17.12
CA ARG A 183 -17.86 35.28 -16.27
C ARG A 183 -17.64 34.84 -14.84
N SER A 184 -17.27 35.83 -14.04
CA SER A 184 -17.33 35.85 -12.59
C SER A 184 -18.55 35.12 -12.04
N GLY A 185 -18.35 34.35 -10.97
CA GLY A 185 -19.37 33.57 -10.29
C GLY A 185 -19.08 32.10 -10.52
N GLY A 186 -18.56 31.43 -9.48
CA GLY A 186 -18.32 29.99 -9.53
C GLY A 186 -19.56 29.31 -10.10
N VAL A 187 -19.40 28.53 -11.17
CA VAL A 187 -20.47 27.67 -11.67
C VAL A 187 -20.88 26.83 -10.48
N ASP A 188 -22.09 27.10 -9.97
CA ASP A 188 -22.60 26.46 -8.77
C ASP A 188 -22.47 24.95 -9.00
N LEU A 189 -21.75 24.27 -8.10
CA LEU A 189 -21.48 22.84 -8.23
C LEU A 189 -22.81 22.08 -8.41
N LYS A 190 -23.88 22.63 -7.83
CA LYS A 190 -25.26 22.19 -7.99
C LYS A 190 -25.77 22.25 -9.43
N ASP A 191 -25.49 23.30 -10.18
CA ASP A 191 -25.89 23.40 -11.59
C ASP A 191 -25.16 22.38 -12.46
N LEU A 192 -23.89 22.09 -12.15
CA LEU A 192 -23.13 21.05 -12.84
C LEU A 192 -23.65 19.64 -12.52
N VAL A 193 -24.00 19.39 -11.25
CA VAL A 193 -24.63 18.14 -10.81
C VAL A 193 -26.00 17.99 -11.46
N ASP A 194 -26.85 19.02 -11.48
CA ASP A 194 -28.15 18.99 -12.13
C ASP A 194 -28.05 18.72 -13.64
N ARG A 195 -27.00 19.25 -14.30
CA ARG A 195 -26.71 18.98 -15.71
C ARG A 195 -26.27 17.53 -15.93
N LEU A 196 -25.44 17.01 -15.04
CA LEU A 196 -25.01 15.62 -15.04
C LEU A 196 -26.22 14.70 -14.81
N GLU A 197 -27.04 14.95 -13.81
CA GLU A 197 -28.25 14.19 -13.50
C GLU A 197 -29.23 14.19 -14.68
N LYS A 198 -29.46 15.35 -15.32
CA LYS A 198 -30.26 15.44 -16.55
C LYS A 198 -29.66 14.61 -17.68
N SER A 199 -28.35 14.62 -17.85
CA SER A 199 -27.67 13.82 -18.89
C SER A 199 -27.77 12.31 -18.60
N VAL A 200 -27.61 11.90 -17.34
CA VAL A 200 -27.72 10.51 -16.89
C VAL A 200 -29.16 10.02 -17.03
N LEU A 201 -30.15 10.84 -16.69
CA LEU A 201 -31.56 10.51 -16.88
C LEU A 201 -31.91 10.36 -18.37
N ARG A 202 -31.42 11.25 -19.23
CA ARG A 202 -31.59 11.11 -20.69
C ARG A 202 -30.95 9.83 -21.21
N ALA A 203 -29.72 9.53 -20.80
CA ALA A 203 -29.02 8.32 -21.19
C ALA A 203 -29.75 7.05 -20.71
N LYS A 204 -30.23 7.02 -19.45
CA LYS A 204 -31.04 5.92 -18.92
C LYS A 204 -32.34 5.73 -19.69
N LEU A 205 -32.98 6.82 -20.11
CA LEU A 205 -34.23 6.76 -20.88
C LEU A 205 -33.97 6.26 -22.32
N LEU A 206 -32.88 6.68 -22.95
CA LEU A 206 -32.42 6.15 -24.24
C LEU A 206 -32.12 4.65 -24.15
N LEU A 207 -31.35 4.23 -23.14
CA LEU A 207 -31.04 2.82 -22.89
C LEU A 207 -32.32 1.98 -22.71
N LYS A 208 -33.30 2.47 -21.92
CA LYS A 208 -34.59 1.77 -21.78
C LYS A 208 -35.37 1.69 -23.09
N ARG A 209 -35.28 2.72 -23.94
CA ARG A 209 -35.88 2.70 -25.29
C ARG A 209 -35.21 1.65 -26.17
N GLU A 210 -33.88 1.62 -26.20
CA GLU A 210 -33.10 0.64 -26.95
C GLU A 210 -33.33 -0.77 -26.46
N GLN A 211 -33.34 -1.02 -25.14
CA GLN A 211 -33.67 -2.32 -24.57
C GLN A 211 -35.07 -2.79 -24.95
N LYS A 212 -36.07 -1.88 -24.96
CA LYS A 212 -37.41 -2.20 -25.46
C LYS A 212 -37.39 -2.52 -26.96
N LEU A 213 -36.61 -1.79 -27.74
CA LEU A 213 -36.46 -2.05 -29.18
C LEU A 213 -35.77 -3.40 -29.43
N LEU A 214 -34.72 -3.71 -28.66
CA LEU A 214 -33.98 -4.97 -28.69
C LEU A 214 -34.88 -6.14 -28.29
N MET A 215 -35.70 -5.97 -27.24
CA MET A 215 -36.70 -6.97 -26.87
C MET A 215 -37.75 -7.17 -27.98
N LYS A 216 -38.25 -6.10 -28.61
CA LYS A 216 -39.15 -6.20 -29.76
C LYS A 216 -38.51 -6.94 -30.92
N VAL A 217 -37.27 -6.61 -31.28
CA VAL A 217 -36.51 -7.29 -32.33
C VAL A 217 -36.26 -8.75 -31.97
N LYS A 218 -35.94 -9.08 -30.71
CA LYS A 218 -35.79 -10.47 -30.25
C LYS A 218 -37.09 -11.26 -30.30
N LEU A 219 -38.24 -10.59 -30.11
CA LEU A 219 -39.56 -11.21 -30.11
C LEU A 219 -40.11 -11.37 -31.54
N GLU A 220 -39.80 -10.42 -32.43
CA GLU A 220 -40.02 -10.51 -33.88
C GLU A 220 -39.06 -11.51 -34.55
N GLN A 221 -37.83 -11.63 -34.05
CA GLN A 221 -36.90 -12.72 -34.38
C GLN A 221 -37.22 -13.98 -33.56
N GLY A 222 -38.46 -14.46 -33.65
CA GLY A 222 -38.78 -15.83 -33.29
C GLY A 222 -37.86 -16.77 -34.09
N ARG A 223 -36.91 -17.40 -33.40
CA ARG A 223 -35.81 -18.24 -33.90
C ARG A 223 -36.05 -18.81 -35.31
N PRO A 224 -35.60 -18.14 -36.40
CA PRO A 224 -35.46 -18.82 -37.67
C PRO A 224 -34.14 -19.57 -37.66
N HIS A 225 -34.15 -20.76 -38.25
CA HIS A 225 -32.92 -21.51 -38.53
C HIS A 225 -32.09 -20.70 -39.53
N VAL A 226 -31.17 -19.86 -39.03
CA VAL A 226 -30.34 -19.00 -39.87
C VAL A 226 -29.45 -19.89 -40.74
N SER A 227 -29.80 -20.01 -42.02
CA SER A 227 -28.99 -20.67 -43.04
C SER A 227 -27.56 -20.12 -43.00
N GLU A 228 -26.55 -20.98 -43.09
CA GLU A 228 -25.13 -20.58 -43.05
C GLU A 228 -24.79 -19.51 -44.10
N ALA A 229 -25.49 -19.52 -45.24
CA ALA A 229 -25.39 -18.49 -46.25
C ALA A 229 -25.81 -17.09 -45.73
N GLY A 230 -26.84 -17.02 -44.89
CA GLY A 230 -27.27 -15.78 -44.25
C GLY A 230 -26.29 -15.29 -43.18
N LYS A 231 -25.59 -16.20 -42.49
CA LYS A 231 -24.50 -15.83 -41.56
C LYS A 231 -23.30 -15.27 -42.30
N LEU A 232 -22.90 -15.89 -43.41
CA LEU A 232 -21.80 -15.41 -44.24
C LEU A 232 -22.15 -14.07 -44.89
N GLN A 233 -23.39 -13.88 -45.34
CA GLN A 233 -23.86 -12.60 -45.86
C GLN A 233 -23.90 -11.52 -44.77
N ALA A 234 -24.39 -11.83 -43.56
CA ALA A 234 -24.40 -10.90 -42.43
C ALA A 234 -22.97 -10.54 -41.99
N LEU A 235 -22.05 -11.51 -41.97
CA LEU A 235 -20.63 -11.24 -41.71
C LEU A 235 -20.03 -10.38 -42.82
N GLY A 236 -20.38 -10.65 -44.09
CA GLY A 236 -20.00 -9.82 -45.23
C GLY A 236 -20.50 -8.38 -45.10
N THR A 237 -21.76 -8.17 -44.71
CA THR A 237 -22.32 -6.83 -44.50
C THR A 237 -21.67 -6.14 -43.31
N THR A 238 -21.47 -6.84 -42.18
CA THR A 238 -20.77 -6.23 -41.04
C THR A 238 -19.33 -5.87 -41.38
N ARG A 239 -18.62 -6.70 -42.15
CA ARG A 239 -17.27 -6.39 -42.64
C ARG A 239 -17.29 -5.15 -43.52
N ASN A 240 -18.21 -5.07 -44.47
CA ASN A 240 -18.32 -3.94 -45.37
C ASN A 240 -18.68 -2.65 -44.63
N GLU A 241 -19.59 -2.70 -43.65
CA GLU A 241 -19.92 -1.56 -42.79
C GLU A 241 -18.73 -1.11 -41.92
N LEU A 242 -17.94 -2.05 -41.39
CA LEU A 242 -16.75 -1.73 -40.60
C LEU A 242 -15.65 -1.12 -41.47
N ILE A 243 -15.47 -1.64 -42.69
CA ILE A 243 -14.57 -1.04 -43.68
C ILE A 243 -15.06 0.35 -44.04
N ASN A 244 -16.34 0.53 -44.34
CA ASN A 244 -16.91 1.82 -44.70
C ASN A 244 -16.80 2.81 -43.52
N TRP A 245 -17.03 2.36 -42.29
CA TRP A 245 -16.84 3.18 -41.09
C TRP A 245 -15.37 3.60 -40.90
N ILE A 246 -14.43 2.66 -41.05
CA ILE A 246 -12.99 2.96 -40.99
C ILE A 246 -12.60 3.91 -42.13
N GLU A 247 -13.11 3.70 -43.34
CA GLU A 247 -12.85 4.55 -44.50
C GLU A 247 -13.42 5.96 -44.29
N THR A 248 -14.64 6.09 -43.74
CA THR A 248 -15.22 7.39 -43.40
C THR A 248 -14.49 8.07 -42.25
N GLU A 249 -14.05 7.32 -41.24
CA GLU A 249 -13.31 7.89 -40.10
C GLU A 249 -11.90 8.31 -40.54
N LEU A 250 -11.26 7.55 -41.44
CA LEU A 250 -9.97 7.90 -42.03
C LEU A 250 -10.07 9.06 -43.02
N SER A 251 -11.16 9.16 -43.81
CA SER A 251 -11.40 10.33 -44.66
C SER A 251 -11.68 11.57 -43.82
N GLN A 252 -12.46 11.43 -42.75
CA GLN A 252 -12.76 12.53 -41.82
C GLN A 252 -11.54 12.98 -41.00
N ALA A 253 -10.61 12.07 -40.70
CA ALA A 253 -9.31 12.39 -40.11
C ALA A 253 -8.35 13.09 -41.10
N GLY A 254 -8.57 12.96 -42.41
CA GLY A 254 -7.82 13.66 -43.46
C GLY A 254 -8.41 15.02 -43.88
N GLU A 255 -9.71 15.22 -43.68
CA GLU A 255 -10.50 16.38 -44.16
C GLU A 255 -10.81 17.41 -43.06
N SER A 256 -10.21 17.31 -41.87
CA SER A 256 -10.23 18.39 -40.86
C SER A 256 -9.30 19.56 -41.21
N SER A 257 -9.11 19.83 -42.50
CA SER A 257 -8.52 21.06 -43.03
C SER A 257 -9.63 21.75 -43.81
N PRO A 258 -10.23 22.83 -43.29
CA PRO A 258 -11.30 23.50 -44.02
C PRO A 258 -10.76 24.02 -45.35
N GLU A 259 -11.30 23.47 -46.45
CA GLU A 259 -11.24 24.06 -47.77
C GLU A 259 -11.82 25.48 -47.66
N ILE A 260 -10.94 26.46 -47.76
CA ILE A 260 -11.30 27.82 -48.14
C ILE A 260 -11.09 27.87 -49.64
N GLU A 261 -12.20 27.95 -50.38
CA GLU A 261 -12.22 28.57 -51.70
C GLU A 261 -11.58 29.95 -51.60
N ASP A 262 -10.36 30.12 -52.11
CA ASP A 262 -10.06 31.24 -52.99
C ASP A 262 -8.81 30.98 -53.84
N GLY A 263 -8.91 31.34 -55.12
CA GLY A 263 -7.94 30.96 -56.13
C GLY A 263 -6.58 31.64 -56.00
N HIS A 264 -5.51 30.94 -56.35
CA HIS A 264 -4.51 31.42 -57.31
C HIS A 264 -3.50 30.32 -57.69
N MET A 265 -3.35 30.17 -59.01
CA MET A 265 -2.22 29.64 -59.78
C MET A 265 -1.00 29.02 -59.07
N ILE A 266 -0.71 27.76 -59.46
CA ILE A 266 0.58 27.24 -59.97
C ILE A 266 1.84 27.48 -59.10
N LEU A 267 2.37 26.41 -58.47
CA LEU A 267 3.63 25.73 -58.83
C LEU A 267 4.02 24.67 -57.77
N SER A 268 4.37 23.48 -58.26
CA SER A 268 4.76 22.29 -57.50
C SER A 268 5.97 22.49 -56.55
N PRO A 269 5.92 22.04 -55.28
CA PRO A 269 7.09 21.90 -54.42
C PRO A 269 7.37 20.42 -54.06
N GLY A 270 7.14 19.47 -54.98
CA GLY A 270 7.32 18.04 -54.71
C GLY A 270 8.78 17.58 -54.50
N LYS A 271 9.77 18.28 -55.08
CA LYS A 271 11.20 17.87 -55.04
C LYS A 271 12.04 18.48 -53.92
N ARG A 272 11.73 19.70 -53.45
CA ARG A 272 12.52 20.34 -52.38
C ARG A 272 12.29 19.74 -50.99
N ARG A 273 11.11 19.16 -50.74
CA ARG A 273 10.78 18.53 -49.45
C ARG A 273 11.47 17.17 -49.28
N THR A 274 11.58 16.39 -50.35
CA THR A 274 12.24 15.07 -50.34
C THR A 274 13.76 15.20 -50.18
N GLU A 275 14.39 16.15 -50.85
CA GLU A 275 15.83 16.44 -50.72
C GLU A 275 16.21 16.92 -49.31
N SER A 276 15.32 17.69 -48.66
CA SER A 276 15.48 18.09 -47.25
C SER A 276 15.37 16.90 -46.27
N VAL A 277 14.45 15.95 -46.53
CA VAL A 277 14.31 14.74 -45.71
C VAL A 277 15.50 13.79 -45.91
N GLU A 278 15.98 13.62 -47.13
CA GLU A 278 17.13 12.75 -47.42
C GLU A 278 18.42 13.29 -46.81
N THR A 279 18.64 14.60 -46.84
CA THR A 279 19.80 15.23 -46.18
C THR A 279 19.72 15.14 -44.66
N GLN A 280 18.53 15.27 -44.06
CA GLN A 280 18.32 15.02 -42.63
C GLN A 280 18.57 13.56 -42.25
N LEU A 281 18.07 12.60 -43.04
CA LEU A 281 18.32 11.17 -42.84
C LEU A 281 19.81 10.83 -42.96
N ALA A 282 20.53 11.43 -43.92
CA ALA A 282 21.97 11.26 -44.05
C ALA A 282 22.73 11.81 -42.83
N SER A 283 22.30 12.95 -42.29
CA SER A 283 22.87 13.52 -41.06
C SER A 283 22.63 12.63 -39.85
N ILE A 284 21.42 12.10 -39.68
CA ILE A 284 21.06 11.17 -38.60
C ILE A 284 21.90 9.89 -38.70
N ARG A 285 22.03 9.30 -39.89
CA ARG A 285 22.87 8.11 -40.12
C ARG A 285 24.33 8.36 -39.74
N ARG A 286 24.88 9.51 -40.14
CA ARG A 286 26.25 9.91 -39.78
C ARG A 286 26.42 10.08 -38.27
N GLN A 287 25.43 10.66 -37.59
CA GLN A 287 25.45 10.84 -36.14
C GLN A 287 25.33 9.51 -35.39
N TYR A 288 24.50 8.59 -35.90
CA TYR A 288 24.38 7.24 -35.36
C TYR A 288 25.66 6.43 -35.57
N LEU A 289 26.32 6.54 -36.73
CA LEU A 289 27.63 5.94 -36.99
C LEU A 289 28.72 6.48 -36.06
N ARG A 290 28.70 7.78 -35.75
CA ARG A 290 29.63 8.38 -34.78
C ARG A 290 29.36 7.85 -33.36
N TYR A 291 28.09 7.72 -32.99
CA TYR A 291 27.68 7.16 -31.70
C TYR A 291 28.09 5.68 -31.57
N THR A 292 27.85 4.85 -32.59
CA THR A 292 28.22 3.43 -32.54
C THR A 292 29.73 3.23 -32.51
N LYS A 293 30.51 4.01 -33.26
CA LYS A 293 31.97 4.00 -33.17
C LYS A 293 32.47 4.41 -31.78
N ALA A 294 31.92 5.49 -31.21
CA ALA A 294 32.29 5.91 -29.85
C ALA A 294 31.94 4.83 -28.80
N ARG A 295 30.78 4.18 -28.94
CA ARG A 295 30.37 3.09 -28.06
C ARG A 295 31.23 1.84 -28.24
N GLN A 296 31.65 1.54 -29.46
CA GLN A 296 32.59 0.45 -29.75
C GLN A 296 33.95 0.72 -29.12
N LEU A 297 34.48 1.94 -29.22
CA LEU A 297 35.72 2.34 -28.56
C LEU A 297 35.60 2.28 -27.03
N LEU A 298 34.48 2.71 -26.46
CA LEU A 298 34.21 2.60 -25.02
C LEU A 298 34.17 1.13 -24.58
N VAL A 299 33.51 0.27 -25.34
CA VAL A 299 33.45 -1.17 -25.06
C VAL A 299 34.83 -1.82 -25.21
N MET A 300 35.64 -1.42 -26.21
CA MET A 300 37.02 -1.91 -26.37
C MET A 300 37.92 -1.45 -25.22
N ALA A 301 37.77 -0.22 -24.75
CA ALA A 301 38.48 0.30 -23.58
C ALA A 301 38.04 -0.39 -22.28
N ALA A 302 36.73 -0.60 -22.09
CA ALA A 302 36.18 -1.28 -20.92
C ALA A 302 36.47 -2.79 -20.91
N ALA A 303 36.61 -3.42 -22.08
CA ALA A 303 36.96 -4.83 -22.23
C ALA A 303 38.49 -5.10 -22.12
N GLY A 304 39.30 -4.07 -21.84
CA GLY A 304 40.73 -4.23 -21.54
C GLY A 304 41.60 -4.75 -22.69
N ARG A 305 41.15 -4.62 -23.95
CA ARG A 305 41.87 -5.13 -25.14
C ARG A 305 42.77 -4.09 -25.81
N LEU A 306 43.34 -3.17 -25.02
CA LEU A 306 44.46 -2.34 -25.45
C LEU A 306 45.74 -3.12 -25.13
N GLU A 307 46.18 -3.94 -26.10
CA GLU A 307 47.58 -4.31 -26.17
C GLU A 307 48.37 -3.03 -26.50
N PRO A 308 49.39 -2.64 -25.71
CA PRO A 308 50.19 -1.49 -26.04
C PRO A 308 51.06 -1.85 -27.24
N GLN A 309 50.70 -1.40 -28.43
CA GLN A 309 51.63 -1.42 -29.56
C GLN A 309 52.77 -0.46 -29.24
N SER A 310 53.90 -1.05 -28.87
CA SER A 310 55.21 -0.44 -28.94
C SER A 310 55.59 -0.37 -30.42
N GLU A 311 55.55 0.82 -31.01
CA GLU A 311 56.19 1.08 -32.30
C GLU A 311 57.28 2.15 -32.10
N THR A 312 58.51 1.64 -32.11
CA THR A 312 59.78 2.36 -32.25
C THR A 312 60.07 2.66 -33.72
N THR A 313 60.32 3.93 -34.07
CA THR A 313 61.24 4.44 -35.13
C THR A 313 61.39 5.96 -34.86
N SER A 314 62.51 6.56 -34.41
CA SER A 314 63.77 6.93 -35.12
C SER A 314 63.48 7.60 -36.48
N ASP A 315 63.92 8.81 -36.85
CA ASP A 315 64.73 9.91 -36.28
C ASP A 315 64.45 11.20 -37.10
N GLU A 316 65.02 12.32 -36.64
CA GLU A 316 65.36 13.60 -37.32
C GLU A 316 64.48 14.85 -37.10
N ASP A 317 65.03 15.73 -36.23
CA ASP A 317 65.19 17.18 -36.28
C ASP A 317 64.01 18.12 -36.64
N SER A 318 63.57 18.92 -35.66
CA SER A 318 64.05 20.32 -35.51
C SER A 318 63.34 21.03 -34.34
N ASP A 319 64.17 21.64 -33.49
CA ASP A 319 63.90 22.83 -32.64
C ASP A 319 62.70 22.87 -31.68
N LEU A 320 63.05 22.78 -30.40
CA LEU A 320 62.30 23.43 -29.31
C LEU A 320 62.20 24.95 -29.57
N PRO A 321 61.10 25.57 -29.16
CA PRO A 321 61.22 26.32 -27.93
C PRO A 321 60.21 25.87 -26.88
N VAL A 322 60.72 25.83 -25.65
CA VAL A 322 60.01 25.71 -24.39
C VAL A 322 58.79 26.64 -24.40
N ILE A 323 57.60 26.04 -24.53
CA ILE A 323 56.36 26.63 -24.04
C ILE A 323 55.92 25.77 -22.89
N VAL A 324 56.02 26.35 -21.70
CA VAL A 324 55.48 25.86 -20.44
C VAL A 324 54.05 25.38 -20.70
N SER A 325 53.88 24.06 -20.80
CA SER A 325 52.56 23.46 -20.81
C SER A 325 52.05 23.56 -19.38
N GLU A 326 51.22 24.58 -19.14
CA GLU A 326 50.31 24.59 -18.01
C GLU A 326 49.48 23.30 -18.07
N SER A 327 49.89 22.33 -17.26
CA SER A 327 49.02 21.24 -16.80
C SER A 327 47.90 21.86 -15.96
N GLY A 328 46.91 22.46 -16.62
CA GLY A 328 45.79 23.17 -15.98
C GLY A 328 44.41 22.75 -16.47
N GLY A 329 44.29 21.68 -17.26
CA GLY A 329 43.02 21.31 -17.91
C GLY A 329 42.34 20.03 -17.39
N ALA A 330 43.10 19.08 -16.84
CA ALA A 330 42.55 17.77 -16.45
C ALA A 330 41.84 17.78 -15.08
N ASP A 331 42.22 18.70 -14.20
CA ASP A 331 41.65 18.79 -12.85
C ASP A 331 40.29 19.53 -12.81
N SER A 332 40.00 20.37 -13.81
CA SER A 332 38.75 21.14 -13.82
C SER A 332 37.53 20.28 -14.19
N VAL A 333 37.66 19.39 -15.18
CA VAL A 333 36.56 18.52 -15.62
C VAL A 333 36.30 17.38 -14.61
N SER A 334 37.35 16.89 -13.95
CA SER A 334 37.24 15.89 -12.87
C SER A 334 36.58 16.51 -11.63
N HIS A 335 36.89 17.76 -11.26
CA HIS A 335 36.20 18.48 -10.19
C HIS A 335 34.72 18.75 -10.48
N ILE A 336 34.33 18.96 -11.75
CA ILE A 336 32.93 19.17 -12.13
C ILE A 336 32.16 17.85 -12.13
N MET A 337 32.76 16.73 -12.55
CA MET A 337 32.08 15.42 -12.66
C MET A 337 32.03 14.64 -11.35
N TYR A 338 32.98 14.85 -10.43
CA TYR A 338 33.04 14.17 -9.13
C TYR A 338 31.75 14.27 -8.29
N PRO A 339 31.11 15.46 -8.10
CA PRO A 339 29.87 15.55 -7.34
C PRO A 339 28.71 14.79 -7.99
N TYR A 340 28.67 14.71 -9.33
CA TYR A 340 27.64 13.93 -10.03
C TYR A 340 27.85 12.42 -9.87
N LEU A 341 29.10 11.96 -9.80
CA LEU A 341 29.42 10.55 -9.51
C LEU A 341 29.06 10.19 -8.06
N GLU A 342 29.33 11.07 -7.10
CA GLU A 342 28.93 10.88 -5.70
C GLU A 342 27.41 10.80 -5.57
N TYR A 343 26.68 11.68 -6.28
CA TYR A 343 25.22 11.64 -6.36
C TYR A 343 24.70 10.36 -7.03
N LEU A 344 25.33 9.90 -8.12
CA LEU A 344 24.94 8.66 -8.80
C LEU A 344 25.17 7.43 -7.91
N VAL A 345 26.27 7.41 -7.15
CA VAL A 345 26.56 6.35 -6.16
C VAL A 345 25.56 6.38 -5.01
N ALA A 346 25.18 7.57 -4.53
CA ALA A 346 24.14 7.74 -3.50
C ALA A 346 22.79 7.19 -4.00
N ILE A 347 22.36 7.55 -5.21
CA ILE A 347 21.14 6.99 -5.83
C ILE A 347 21.25 5.49 -6.00
N SER A 348 22.39 4.96 -6.45
CA SER A 348 22.59 3.51 -6.60
C SER A 348 22.46 2.78 -5.26
N ASN A 349 22.97 3.37 -4.17
CA ASN A 349 22.86 2.81 -2.83
C ASN A 349 21.42 2.88 -2.31
N GLU A 350 20.70 3.98 -2.56
CA GLU A 350 19.27 4.10 -2.25
C GLU A 350 18.44 3.06 -3.01
N GLN A 351 18.68 2.88 -4.31
CA GLN A 351 18.03 1.85 -5.11
C GLN A 351 18.28 0.45 -4.55
N LYS A 352 19.52 0.14 -4.14
CA LYS A 352 19.84 -1.15 -3.48
C LYS A 352 19.09 -1.30 -2.17
N ALA A 353 19.01 -0.27 -1.34
CA ALA A 353 18.27 -0.30 -0.09
C ALA A 353 16.76 -0.52 -0.33
N VAL A 354 16.17 0.18 -1.31
CA VAL A 354 14.76 0.00 -1.70
C VAL A 354 14.51 -1.40 -2.23
N ILE A 355 15.40 -1.96 -3.05
CA ILE A 355 15.28 -3.33 -3.56
C ILE A 355 15.34 -4.34 -2.40
N GLN A 356 16.27 -4.15 -1.46
CA GLN A 356 16.37 -5.00 -0.26
C GLN A 356 15.10 -4.92 0.58
N GLN A 357 14.60 -3.70 0.86
CA GLN A 357 13.36 -3.50 1.62
C GLN A 357 12.16 -4.14 0.90
N LYS A 358 12.03 -3.93 -0.42
CA LYS A 358 10.98 -4.57 -1.24
C LYS A 358 11.08 -6.08 -1.15
N SER A 359 12.28 -6.66 -1.25
CA SER A 359 12.47 -8.11 -1.15
C SER A 359 12.07 -8.64 0.24
N HIS A 360 12.47 -7.96 1.31
CA HIS A 360 12.11 -8.31 2.68
C HIS A 360 10.59 -8.23 2.91
N LEU A 361 9.95 -7.16 2.46
CA LEU A 361 8.49 -7.01 2.54
C LEU A 361 7.77 -8.10 1.73
N THR A 362 8.24 -8.41 0.53
CA THR A 362 7.65 -9.45 -0.33
C THR A 362 7.76 -10.83 0.34
N ILE A 363 8.93 -11.16 0.89
CA ILE A 363 9.15 -12.42 1.62
C ILE A 363 8.24 -12.49 2.85
N ASN A 364 8.15 -11.41 3.62
CA ASN A 364 7.29 -11.38 4.81
C ASN A 364 5.81 -11.47 4.45
N LEU A 365 5.34 -10.79 3.41
CA LEU A 365 3.97 -10.89 2.93
C LEU A 365 3.67 -12.33 2.47
N ALA A 366 4.56 -12.93 1.67
CA ALA A 366 4.42 -14.32 1.24
C ALA A 366 4.38 -15.29 2.43
N LYS A 367 5.22 -15.06 3.45
CA LYS A 367 5.21 -15.84 4.69
C LYS A 367 3.89 -15.69 5.44
N GLN A 368 3.38 -14.47 5.61
CA GLN A 368 2.10 -14.20 6.28
C GLN A 368 0.91 -14.80 5.52
N LEU A 369 0.93 -14.73 4.19
CA LEU A 369 -0.09 -15.34 3.33
C LEU A 369 -0.07 -16.88 3.44
N LYS A 370 1.12 -17.47 3.50
CA LYS A 370 1.28 -18.92 3.73
C LYS A 370 0.81 -19.33 5.13
N GLU A 371 1.14 -18.55 6.15
CA GLU A 371 0.71 -18.82 7.53
C GLU A 371 -0.81 -18.69 7.69
N SER A 372 -1.43 -17.66 7.07
CA SER A 372 -2.88 -17.48 7.12
C SER A 372 -3.64 -18.54 6.32
N SER A 373 -3.10 -18.99 5.19
CA SER A 373 -3.71 -20.10 4.43
C SER A 373 -3.60 -21.43 5.18
N GLN A 374 -2.47 -21.71 5.83
CA GLN A 374 -2.33 -22.88 6.70
C GLN A 374 -3.26 -22.83 7.91
N SER A 375 -3.45 -21.67 8.52
CA SER A 375 -4.40 -21.54 9.64
C SER A 375 -5.85 -21.73 9.18
N LEU A 376 -6.24 -21.15 8.03
CA LEU A 376 -7.55 -21.38 7.43
C LEU A 376 -7.77 -22.85 7.05
N GLU A 377 -6.74 -23.53 6.55
CA GLU A 377 -6.80 -24.95 6.24
C GLU A 377 -6.97 -25.79 7.51
N ARG A 378 -6.22 -25.50 8.59
CA ARG A 378 -6.43 -26.17 9.89
C ARG A 378 -7.85 -25.97 10.42
N LEU A 379 -8.34 -24.73 10.41
CA LEU A 379 -9.71 -24.42 10.80
C LEU A 379 -10.74 -25.16 9.93
N ALA A 380 -10.46 -25.33 8.63
CA ALA A 380 -11.31 -26.11 7.75
C ALA A 380 -11.32 -27.60 8.10
N HIS A 381 -10.18 -28.18 8.50
CA HIS A 381 -10.10 -29.57 8.99
C HIS A 381 -10.78 -29.77 10.35
N GLU A 382 -10.73 -28.76 11.22
CA GLU A 382 -11.42 -28.75 12.53
C GLU A 382 -12.93 -28.46 12.40
N SER A 383 -13.37 -27.98 11.24
CA SER A 383 -14.77 -27.69 10.98
C SER A 383 -15.60 -28.95 10.83
N HIS A 384 -16.63 -29.09 11.67
CA HIS A 384 -17.70 -30.04 11.43
C HIS A 384 -18.74 -29.54 10.43
N LEU A 385 -18.71 -28.25 10.07
CA LEU A 385 -19.71 -27.64 9.20
C LEU A 385 -19.45 -27.94 7.72
N LEU A 386 -18.19 -27.87 7.30
CA LEU A 386 -17.80 -28.06 5.89
C LEU A 386 -18.07 -29.48 5.36
N PRO A 387 -17.81 -30.57 6.11
CA PRO A 387 -18.13 -31.92 5.65
C PRO A 387 -19.64 -32.17 5.53
N VAL A 388 -20.44 -31.55 6.41
CA VAL A 388 -21.90 -31.71 6.44
C VAL A 388 -22.56 -30.93 5.30
N HIS A 389 -21.99 -29.77 4.92
CA HIS A 389 -22.49 -28.92 3.84
C HIS A 389 -21.41 -28.65 2.79
N PRO A 390 -21.05 -29.64 1.95
CA PRO A 390 -20.04 -29.47 0.93
C PRO A 390 -20.54 -28.52 -0.17
N MET A 391 -19.74 -27.50 -0.47
CA MET A 391 -20.02 -26.60 -1.59
C MET A 391 -19.90 -27.38 -2.92
N PRO A 392 -20.90 -27.33 -3.82
CA PRO A 392 -20.77 -27.92 -5.14
C PRO A 392 -19.68 -27.19 -5.91
N THR A 393 -18.52 -27.82 -6.06
CA THR A 393 -17.43 -27.26 -6.85
C THR A 393 -17.78 -27.45 -8.32
N ASN A 394 -17.67 -26.38 -9.12
CA ASN A 394 -17.91 -26.38 -10.57
C ASN A 394 -16.92 -27.25 -11.39
N SER A 395 -16.24 -28.21 -10.76
CA SER A 395 -15.33 -29.16 -11.40
C SER A 395 -16.03 -30.45 -11.85
N SER A 396 -17.34 -30.59 -11.63
CA SER A 396 -18.12 -31.77 -12.03
C SER A 396 -18.49 -31.82 -13.53
N HIS A 397 -17.53 -31.56 -14.41
CA HIS A 397 -17.57 -32.01 -15.80
C HIS A 397 -16.20 -32.57 -16.22
N ARG A 398 -15.77 -33.64 -15.56
CA ARG A 398 -14.94 -34.70 -16.16
C ARG A 398 -14.98 -35.92 -15.22
N LYS A 399 -16.08 -36.66 -15.27
CA LYS A 399 -16.08 -38.07 -14.85
C LYS A 399 -15.37 -38.86 -15.94
N GLY A 400 -14.06 -38.99 -15.80
CA GLY A 400 -13.24 -39.97 -16.51
C GLY A 400 -12.20 -40.47 -15.52
N PRO A 401 -12.09 -41.79 -15.26
CA PRO A 401 -11.05 -42.30 -14.39
C PRO A 401 -9.70 -42.05 -15.07
N GLU A 402 -8.69 -41.68 -14.29
CA GLU A 402 -7.30 -41.48 -14.75
C GLU A 402 -7.01 -40.19 -15.55
N SER A 403 -7.54 -39.05 -15.10
CA SER A 403 -6.94 -37.75 -15.45
C SER A 403 -5.87 -37.42 -14.42
N SER A 404 -4.64 -37.80 -14.70
CA SER A 404 -3.42 -37.39 -14.00
C SER A 404 -3.53 -35.92 -13.57
N LEU A 405 -3.51 -35.69 -12.26
CA LEU A 405 -3.33 -34.36 -11.68
C LEU A 405 -2.05 -33.80 -12.31
N SER A 406 -2.21 -32.83 -13.21
CA SER A 406 -1.09 -32.16 -13.84
C SER A 406 -0.27 -31.52 -12.73
N PHE A 407 1.02 -31.82 -12.65
CA PHE A 407 1.97 -31.21 -11.72
C PHE A 407 1.87 -29.68 -11.70
N ALA A 408 1.52 -29.07 -12.85
CA ALA A 408 1.26 -27.64 -12.96
C ALA A 408 0.02 -27.14 -12.18
N ASP A 409 -1.01 -27.98 -12.03
CA ASP A 409 -2.25 -27.68 -11.28
C ASP A 409 -2.09 -27.91 -9.77
N GLU A 410 -1.09 -28.70 -9.36
CA GLU A 410 -0.71 -28.88 -7.95
C GLU A 410 0.21 -27.75 -7.47
N ILE A 411 1.10 -27.28 -8.34
CA ILE A 411 1.95 -26.10 -8.06
C ILE A 411 1.12 -24.81 -8.06
N SER A 412 0.13 -24.67 -8.96
CA SER A 412 -0.70 -23.45 -9.03
C SER A 412 -1.54 -23.22 -7.76
N LYS A 413 -2.04 -24.29 -7.13
CA LYS A 413 -2.75 -24.26 -5.83
C LYS A 413 -1.85 -23.82 -4.68
N HIS A 414 -0.55 -24.08 -4.78
CA HIS A 414 0.45 -23.66 -3.79
C HIS A 414 0.98 -22.24 -4.03
N GLU A 415 0.92 -21.73 -5.25
CA GLU A 415 1.42 -20.40 -5.61
C GLU A 415 0.39 -19.29 -5.34
N LYS A 416 -0.91 -19.63 -5.38
CA LYS A 416 -1.99 -18.76 -4.91
C LYS A 416 -2.88 -19.55 -3.95
N PRO A 417 -2.78 -19.37 -2.63
CA PRO A 417 -3.78 -19.94 -1.74
C PRO A 417 -5.12 -19.31 -2.11
N ASP A 418 -6.03 -20.12 -2.63
CA ASP A 418 -7.43 -19.78 -2.90
C ASP A 418 -8.18 -19.59 -1.56
N SER A 419 -7.68 -18.74 -0.67
CA SER A 419 -8.32 -18.37 0.59
C SER A 419 -9.74 -17.86 0.35
N SER A 420 -9.96 -17.17 -0.78
CA SER A 420 -11.28 -16.74 -1.25
C SER A 420 -12.23 -17.91 -1.54
N ARG A 421 -11.73 -19.04 -2.07
CA ARG A 421 -12.54 -20.23 -2.34
C ARG A 421 -12.86 -20.97 -1.04
N GLY A 422 -11.89 -21.07 -0.12
CA GLY A 422 -12.12 -21.61 1.21
C GLY A 422 -13.16 -20.79 1.98
N ALA A 423 -13.04 -19.47 1.98
CA ALA A 423 -14.02 -18.58 2.59
C ALA A 423 -15.43 -18.73 1.98
N ARG A 424 -15.54 -18.84 0.65
CA ARG A 424 -16.83 -19.10 -0.03
C ARG A 424 -17.46 -20.42 0.39
N ALA A 425 -16.66 -21.47 0.58
CA ALA A 425 -17.18 -22.75 1.05
C ALA A 425 -17.76 -22.64 2.47
N TRP A 426 -17.10 -21.90 3.35
CA TRP A 426 -17.61 -21.60 4.69
C TRP A 426 -18.89 -20.78 4.69
N VAL A 427 -18.95 -19.72 3.87
CA VAL A 427 -20.16 -18.90 3.72
C VAL A 427 -21.32 -19.77 3.24
N TYR A 428 -21.10 -20.56 2.18
CA TYR A 428 -22.12 -21.48 1.67
C TYR A 428 -22.58 -22.50 2.71
N ALA A 429 -21.64 -23.13 3.42
CA ALA A 429 -21.96 -24.10 4.46
C ALA A 429 -22.75 -23.47 5.61
N SER A 430 -22.43 -22.22 5.99
CA SER A 430 -23.15 -21.47 7.02
C SER A 430 -24.56 -21.06 6.58
N GLU A 431 -24.72 -20.65 5.32
CA GLU A 431 -26.03 -20.32 4.75
C GLU A 431 -26.92 -21.56 4.67
N LEU A 432 -26.37 -22.69 4.23
CA LEU A 432 -27.10 -23.97 4.22
C LEU A 432 -27.50 -24.41 5.62
N ALA A 433 -26.59 -24.40 6.59
CA ALA A 433 -26.93 -24.76 7.97
C ALA A 433 -27.99 -23.83 8.56
N SER A 434 -27.92 -22.52 8.27
CA SER A 434 -28.93 -21.56 8.69
C SER A 434 -30.28 -21.84 8.05
N ASN A 435 -30.31 -22.18 6.76
CA ASN A 435 -31.56 -22.47 6.07
C ASN A 435 -32.18 -23.79 6.55
N LEU A 436 -31.38 -24.84 6.73
CA LEU A 436 -31.87 -26.14 7.24
C LEU A 436 -32.37 -26.04 8.68
N SER A 437 -31.68 -25.29 9.54
CA SER A 437 -32.16 -25.06 10.91
C SER A 437 -33.46 -24.25 10.94
N LYS A 438 -33.61 -23.24 10.07
CA LYS A 438 -34.88 -22.52 9.91
C LYS A 438 -35.99 -23.44 9.42
N GLU A 439 -35.72 -24.28 8.43
CA GLU A 439 -36.68 -25.25 7.90
C GLU A 439 -37.13 -26.25 8.96
N ALA A 440 -36.19 -26.82 9.74
CA ALA A 440 -36.51 -27.71 10.84
C ALA A 440 -37.34 -27.03 11.95
N ILE A 441 -37.07 -25.75 12.25
CA ILE A 441 -37.87 -24.97 13.21
C ILE A 441 -39.28 -24.73 12.67
N LEU A 442 -39.43 -24.42 11.37
CA LEU A 442 -40.73 -24.22 10.74
C LEU A 442 -41.54 -25.51 10.72
N GLU A 443 -40.93 -26.65 10.39
CA GLU A 443 -41.57 -27.97 10.45
C GLU A 443 -42.07 -28.27 11.88
N LYS A 444 -41.24 -28.03 12.90
CA LYS A 444 -41.65 -28.24 14.30
C LYS A 444 -42.73 -27.25 14.77
N LEU A 445 -42.72 -26.03 14.25
CA LEU A 445 -43.77 -25.05 14.52
C LEU A 445 -45.10 -25.47 13.87
N GLU A 446 -45.06 -26.00 12.65
CA GLU A 446 -46.23 -26.52 11.94
C GLU A 446 -46.80 -27.76 12.64
N GLU A 447 -45.96 -28.73 13.02
CA GLU A 447 -46.34 -29.87 13.84
C GLU A 447 -47.01 -29.42 15.16
N GLY A 448 -46.43 -28.42 15.83
CA GLY A 448 -46.99 -27.85 17.05
C GLY A 448 -48.34 -27.16 16.82
N SER A 449 -48.50 -26.43 15.72
CA SER A 449 -49.77 -25.80 15.34
C SER A 449 -50.84 -26.85 15.06
N MET A 450 -50.51 -27.90 14.31
CA MET A 450 -51.44 -29.00 14.04
C MET A 450 -51.86 -29.72 15.33
N ALA A 451 -50.92 -29.96 16.26
CA ALA A 451 -51.23 -30.56 17.55
C ALA A 451 -52.12 -29.66 18.42
N ILE A 452 -51.92 -28.33 18.37
CA ILE A 452 -52.79 -27.37 19.06
C ILE A 452 -54.19 -27.39 18.44
N ASP A 453 -54.30 -27.39 17.11
CA ASP A 453 -55.59 -27.44 16.43
C ASP A 453 -56.33 -28.76 16.70
N GLU A 454 -55.63 -29.89 16.73
CA GLU A 454 -56.18 -31.18 17.15
C GLU A 454 -56.66 -31.14 18.61
N SER A 455 -55.86 -30.58 19.53
CA SER A 455 -56.27 -30.39 20.93
C SER A 455 -57.49 -29.47 21.06
N ARG A 456 -57.58 -28.44 20.22
CA ARG A 456 -58.74 -27.53 20.19
C ARG A 456 -59.99 -28.23 19.68
N GLN A 457 -59.86 -29.04 18.63
CA GLN A 457 -60.97 -29.84 18.11
C GLN A 457 -61.47 -30.84 19.15
N THR A 458 -60.57 -31.58 19.80
CA THR A 458 -60.95 -32.53 20.88
C THR A 458 -61.62 -31.83 22.07
N ILE A 459 -61.19 -30.61 22.45
CA ILE A 459 -61.88 -29.81 23.47
C ILE A 459 -63.28 -29.38 23.01
N LEU A 460 -63.46 -28.98 21.75
CA LEU A 460 -64.79 -28.63 21.22
C LEU A 460 -65.71 -29.85 21.18
N GLU A 461 -65.19 -31.02 20.82
CA GLU A 461 -65.94 -32.28 20.88
C GLU A 461 -66.34 -32.64 22.32
N LEU A 462 -65.42 -32.47 23.29
CA LEU A 462 -65.73 -32.66 24.71
C LEU A 462 -66.80 -31.69 25.21
N LYS A 463 -66.74 -30.41 24.81
CA LYS A 463 -67.79 -29.42 25.14
C LYS A 463 -69.15 -29.82 24.58
N ARG A 464 -69.18 -30.29 23.33
CA ARG A 464 -70.38 -30.84 22.69
C ARG A 464 -70.94 -32.05 23.45
N LEU A 465 -70.08 -32.97 23.87
CA LEU A 465 -70.48 -34.15 24.67
C LEU A 465 -70.96 -33.78 26.08
N LEU A 466 -70.42 -32.71 26.67
CA LEU A 466 -70.81 -32.22 27.99
C LEU A 466 -72.15 -31.45 27.96
N GLY A 467 -72.76 -31.28 26.78
CA GLY A 467 -74.07 -30.66 26.61
C GLY A 467 -74.06 -29.13 26.71
N ASP A 468 -72.90 -28.49 26.53
CA ASP A 468 -72.77 -27.03 26.47
C ASP A 468 -72.95 -26.50 25.04
N ASP A 469 -73.84 -27.14 24.26
CA ASP A 469 -74.36 -26.59 23.02
C ASP A 469 -75.50 -25.63 23.39
N LYS A 470 -75.15 -24.48 24.00
CA LYS A 470 -76.00 -23.30 23.83
C LYS A 470 -75.82 -22.88 22.39
N GLU A 471 -76.72 -23.34 21.52
CA GLU A 471 -76.96 -22.69 20.24
C GLU A 471 -77.25 -21.21 20.53
N ASP A 472 -76.24 -20.36 20.32
CA ASP A 472 -76.43 -18.92 20.20
C ASP A 472 -76.97 -18.68 18.78
N ASP A 473 -78.20 -19.17 18.55
CA ASP A 473 -78.99 -18.85 17.38
C ASP A 473 -79.61 -17.48 17.59
N GLY A 474 -79.43 -16.64 16.58
CA GLY A 474 -79.41 -15.19 16.74
C GLY A 474 -80.68 -14.59 17.33
N SER A 475 -80.52 -13.63 18.23
CA SER A 475 -81.44 -12.49 18.34
C SER A 475 -80.88 -11.38 19.24
N GLU A 476 -81.03 -10.16 18.72
CA GLU A 476 -81.19 -8.90 19.45
C GLU A 476 -79.95 -8.12 19.92
N GLN A 477 -79.67 -7.10 19.12
CA GLN A 477 -79.39 -5.73 19.59
C GLN A 477 -80.06 -5.43 20.95
N ARG A 478 -79.24 -5.10 21.95
CA ARG A 478 -79.50 -4.01 22.92
C ARG A 478 -78.30 -3.81 23.85
N GLU A 479 -77.58 -2.72 23.63
CA GLU A 479 -77.16 -1.85 24.74
C GLU A 479 -78.44 -1.37 25.49
N PRO A 480 -78.45 -1.01 26.80
CA PRO A 480 -77.31 -0.45 27.56
C PRO A 480 -77.22 -0.83 29.07
N SER A 481 -76.17 -0.30 29.71
CA SER A 481 -76.13 0.25 31.09
C SER A 481 -75.68 -0.62 32.29
N ASN A 482 -74.59 -0.12 32.90
CA ASN A 482 -74.19 -0.11 34.32
C ASN A 482 -75.20 -0.66 35.37
N GLN A 483 -74.80 -1.70 36.13
CA GLN A 483 -74.36 -1.61 37.54
C GLN A 483 -74.24 -3.01 38.18
N ARG A 484 -73.09 -3.20 38.86
CA ARG A 484 -72.79 -4.06 40.02
C ARG A 484 -73.84 -5.11 40.42
N ASP A 485 -73.44 -6.39 40.38
CA ASP A 485 -73.10 -7.14 41.60
C ASP A 485 -72.49 -8.51 41.23
N ALA A 486 -71.39 -8.83 41.91
CA ALA A 486 -70.65 -10.08 41.74
C ALA A 486 -71.36 -11.25 42.43
N PRO A 487 -71.18 -12.47 41.89
CA PRO A 487 -70.78 -13.58 42.74
C PRO A 487 -69.37 -14.05 42.32
N LYS A 488 -68.46 -14.02 43.30
CA LYS A 488 -67.09 -14.54 43.20
C LYS A 488 -67.14 -16.04 42.86
N SER A 489 -66.85 -16.39 41.61
CA SER A 489 -66.41 -17.75 41.29
C SER A 489 -65.02 -17.92 41.86
N SER A 490 -64.91 -18.76 42.89
CA SER A 490 -63.67 -19.18 43.52
C SER A 490 -62.69 -19.69 42.46
N ASP A 491 -61.57 -19.00 42.34
CA ASP A 491 -60.43 -19.38 41.51
C ASP A 491 -59.80 -20.65 42.09
N ILE A 492 -59.99 -21.77 41.37
CA ILE A 492 -59.58 -23.14 41.76
C ILE A 492 -58.05 -23.24 41.94
N TRP A 493 -57.29 -22.28 41.40
CA TRP A 493 -55.84 -22.24 41.47
C TRP A 493 -55.26 -21.66 42.76
N SER A 494 -56.09 -21.08 43.63
CA SER A 494 -55.64 -20.54 44.92
C SER A 494 -55.40 -21.61 46.02
N ILE A 495 -55.66 -22.89 45.71
CA ILE A 495 -55.59 -24.01 46.68
C ILE A 495 -54.30 -24.85 46.52
N LEU A 496 -53.44 -24.54 45.53
CA LEU A 496 -52.22 -25.33 45.26
C LEU A 496 -50.90 -24.69 45.75
N ASP A 497 -50.94 -23.80 46.76
CA ASP A 497 -49.74 -23.44 47.52
C ASP A 497 -49.53 -24.45 48.65
N GLY A 498 -49.09 -25.65 48.26
CA GLY A 498 -48.72 -26.75 49.14
C GLY A 498 -47.25 -27.12 48.96
N SER A 499 -46.38 -26.49 49.75
CA SER A 499 -45.14 -27.07 50.31
C SER A 499 -44.42 -28.17 49.49
N LEU A 500 -43.45 -27.78 48.66
CA LEU A 500 -42.28 -28.63 48.39
C LEU A 500 -41.04 -27.91 48.91
N GLY A 501 -40.58 -28.41 50.05
CA GLY A 501 -39.41 -27.93 50.76
C GLY A 501 -38.10 -28.23 50.02
N VAL A 502 -37.18 -27.28 50.13
CA VAL A 502 -35.80 -27.46 50.61
C VAL A 502 -35.24 -28.88 50.44
N ILE A 503 -34.46 -29.09 49.39
CA ILE A 503 -33.40 -30.10 49.36
C ILE A 503 -32.08 -29.37 49.07
N ASN A 504 -31.39 -29.09 50.18
CA ASN A 504 -29.96 -29.09 50.44
C ASN A 504 -28.98 -28.73 49.31
N GLN A 505 -28.27 -27.62 49.58
CA GLN A 505 -26.83 -27.51 49.36
C GLN A 505 -26.11 -28.74 49.92
N ASP A 506 -25.22 -29.34 49.14
CA ASP A 506 -24.01 -29.98 49.67
C ASP A 506 -22.90 -29.96 48.63
N GLY A 507 -21.68 -29.87 49.15
CA GLY A 507 -20.46 -29.40 48.48
C GLY A 507 -19.85 -30.34 47.43
N GLY A 508 -18.93 -29.76 46.67
CA GLY A 508 -18.15 -30.46 45.65
C GLY A 508 -16.88 -29.70 45.25
N THR A 509 -16.07 -29.32 46.23
CA THR A 509 -14.66 -28.94 46.02
C THR A 509 -13.84 -30.22 45.85
N ILE A 510 -13.23 -30.45 44.69
CA ILE A 510 -12.09 -31.36 44.55
C ILE A 510 -11.03 -30.71 43.65
N VAL A 511 -9.81 -30.82 44.17
CA VAL A 511 -8.46 -30.45 43.70
C VAL A 511 -8.21 -30.58 42.21
#